data_AF-A0A7X7BII1-F1
#
_entry.id   AF-A0A7X7BII1-F1
#
_cell.length_a   1.000
_cell.length_b   1.000
_cell.length_c   1.000
_cell.angle_alpha   90.00
_cell.angle_beta   90.00
_cell.angle_gamma   90.00
#
_symmetry.space_group_name_H-M   'P 1'
#
loop_
_entity.id
_entity.type
_entity.pdbx_description
1 polymer ?
#
loop_
_entity_poly.entity_id
_entity_poly.type
_entity_poly.pdbx_seq_one_letter_code
_entity_poly.pdbx_strand_id
1 'polypeptide(L)' 'MRLFNLLELLIYFLLLPIVYKVVMAIDFTKIFKKHHVNEIRLFYIMVMIIITKILGDTIVMIINYMREIAFNM' A
#
# COMPACT_ATOMS: atom_id res chain seq x y z
N MET A 1 9.29 14.89 -14.25
CA MET A 1 9.04 15.05 -12.80
C MET A 1 7.57 15.20 -12.46
N ARG A 2 6.85 16.24 -12.90
CA ARG A 2 5.42 16.42 -12.54
C ARG A 2 4.49 15.28 -12.97
N LEU A 3 4.63 14.79 -14.21
CA LEU A 3 3.78 13.70 -14.72
C LEU A 3 4.07 12.36 -14.01
N PHE A 4 5.34 12.12 -13.66
CA PHE A 4 5.77 10.88 -13.01
C PHE A 4 5.25 10.81 -11.57
N ASN A 5 5.38 11.89 -10.80
CA ASN A 5 4.84 11.98 -9.43
C ASN A 5 3.31 11.83 -9.40
N LEU A 6 2.60 12.31 -10.44
CA LEU A 6 1.16 12.10 -10.59
C LEU A 6 0.84 10.61 -10.79
N LEU A 7 1.65 9.92 -11.59
CA LEU A 7 1.49 8.50 -11.90
C LEU A 7 1.78 7.62 -10.68
N GLU A 8 2.82 7.97 -9.91
CA GLU A 8 3.10 7.38 -8.59
C GLU A 8 1.90 7.55 -7.66
N LEU A 9 1.33 8.75 -7.55
CA LEU A 9 0.16 9.02 -6.73
C LEU A 9 -1.05 8.15 -7.14
N LEU A 10 -1.30 8.01 -8.45
CA LEU A 10 -2.36 7.15 -8.97
C LEU A 10 -2.16 5.67 -8.61
N ILE A 11 -0.92 5.19 -8.61
CA ILE A 11 -0.58 3.82 -8.17
C ILE A 11 -0.98 3.62 -6.71
N TYR A 12 -0.66 4.57 -5.81
CA TYR A 12 -1.09 4.49 -4.41
C TYR A 12 -2.61 4.52 -4.24
N PHE A 13 -3.31 5.36 -5.02
CA PHE A 13 -4.78 5.42 -4.99
C PHE A 13 -5.43 4.11 -5.46
N LEU A 14 -4.84 3.43 -6.44
CA LEU A 14 -5.31 2.11 -6.91
C LEU A 14 -4.97 0.99 -5.94
N LEU A 15 -3.82 1.05 -5.27
CA LEU A 15 -3.39 0.04 -4.29
C LEU A 15 -4.21 0.08 -3.01
N LEU A 16 -4.54 1.28 -2.51
CA LEU A 16 -5.30 1.48 -1.27
C LEU A 16 -6.54 0.58 -1.14
N PRO A 17 -7.50 0.55 -2.09
CA PRO A 17 -8.68 -0.30 -1.99
C PRO A 17 -8.37 -1.79 -2.05
N ILE A 18 -7.29 -2.19 -2.72
CA ILE A 18 -6.84 -3.59 -2.81
C ILE A 18 -6.26 -4.02 -1.46
N VAL A 19 -5.32 -3.23 -0.91
CA VAL A 19 -4.70 -3.48 0.39
C VAL A 19 -5.74 -3.47 1.50
N TYR A 20 -6.71 -2.55 1.46
CA TYR A 20 -7.83 -2.54 2.41
C TYR A 20 -8.58 -3.88 2.44
N LYS A 21 -8.95 -4.43 1.27
CA LYS A 21 -9.66 -5.71 1.19
C LYS A 21 -8.82 -6.86 1.74
N VAL A 22 -7.53 -6.91 1.42
CA VAL A 22 -6.62 -7.96 1.90
C VAL A 22 -6.44 -7.87 3.41
N VAL A 23 -6.19 -6.68 3.93
CA VAL A 23 -5.95 -6.44 5.35
C VAL A 23 -7.20 -6.73 6.17
N MET A 24 -8.39 -6.33 5.71
CA MET A 24 -9.66 -6.66 6.37
C MET A 24 -10.02 -8.15 6.36
N ALA A 25 -9.48 -8.92 5.41
CA ALA A 25 -9.66 -10.37 5.38
C ALA A 25 -8.84 -11.09 6.47
N ILE A 26 -7.84 -10.42 7.05
CA ILE A 26 -7.05 -10.97 8.15
C ILE A 26 -7.81 -10.73 9.45
N ASP A 27 -8.09 -11.80 10.19
CA ASP A 27 -8.78 -11.71 11.47
C ASP A 27 -7.81 -11.33 12.62
N PHE A 28 -7.64 -10.03 12.84
CA PHE A 28 -6.85 -9.51 13.96
C PHE A 28 -7.59 -9.56 15.31
N THR A 29 -8.87 -9.95 15.36
CA THR A 29 -9.62 -10.03 16.63
C THR A 29 -9.11 -11.13 17.54
N LYS A 30 -8.31 -12.07 17.03
CA LYS A 30 -7.59 -13.08 17.82
C LYS A 30 -6.41 -12.52 18.62
N ILE A 31 -5.85 -11.39 18.19
CA ILE A 31 -4.66 -10.77 18.80
C ILE A 31 -5.07 -9.73 19.85
N PHE A 32 -6.20 -9.06 19.65
CA PHE A 32 -6.70 -8.02 20.56
C PHE A 32 -7.78 -8.55 21.50
N LYS A 33 -7.78 -8.12 22.77
CA LYS A 33 -8.83 -8.49 23.73
C LYS A 33 -10.19 -7.96 23.25
N LYS A 34 -11.24 -8.76 23.42
CA LYS A 34 -12.64 -8.33 23.17
C LYS A 34 -12.86 -7.00 23.92
N HIS A 35 -13.41 -5.99 23.24
CA HIS A 35 -13.71 -4.60 23.67
C HIS A 35 -12.73 -3.49 23.22
N HIS A 36 -11.59 -3.79 22.59
CA HIS A 36 -10.66 -2.77 22.09
C HIS A 36 -10.91 -2.36 20.63
N VAL A 37 -12.15 -2.03 20.27
CA VAL A 37 -12.56 -1.78 18.86
C VAL A 37 -11.82 -0.61 18.21
N ASN A 38 -11.57 0.47 18.96
CA ASN A 38 -10.86 1.64 18.44
C ASN A 38 -9.37 1.37 18.19
N GLU A 39 -8.72 0.61 19.09
CA GLU A 39 -7.31 0.24 18.95
C GLU A 39 -7.11 -0.74 17.79
N ILE A 40 -8.02 -1.71 17.64
CA ILE A 40 -8.05 -2.61 16.49
C ILE A 40 -8.16 -1.81 15.19
N ARG A 41 -9.06 -0.82 15.13
CA ARG A 41 -9.24 0.02 13.94
C ARG A 41 -7.99 0.85 13.63
N LEU A 42 -7.35 1.43 14.65
CA LEU A 42 -6.08 2.14 14.50
C LEU A 42 -4.98 1.21 13.98
N PHE A 43 -4.89 0.00 14.50
CA PHE A 43 -3.93 -1.00 14.06
C PHE A 43 -4.16 -1.39 12.59
N TYR A 44 -5.40 -1.64 12.20
CA TYR A 44 -5.77 -1.89 10.79
C TYR A 44 -5.33 -0.74 9.87
N ILE A 45 -5.60 0.51 10.25
CA ILE A 45 -5.18 1.69 9.47
C ILE A 45 -3.65 1.74 9.35
N MET A 46 -2.94 1.49 10.44
CA MET A 46 -1.48 1.49 10.45
C MET A 46 -0.90 0.41 9.53
N VAL A 47 -1.39 -0.83 9.66
CA VAL A 47 -0.97 -1.96 8.81
C VAL A 47 -1.26 -1.67 7.33
N MET A 48 -2.44 -1.11 7.03
CA MET A 48 -2.84 -0.75 5.67
C MET A 48 -1.89 0.29 5.06
N ILE A 49 -1.55 1.35 5.80
CA ILE A 49 -0.62 2.39 5.33
C ILE A 49 0.77 1.80 5.06
N ILE A 50 1.29 0.99 5.99
CA ILE A 50 2.61 0.36 5.88
C ILE A 50 2.67 -0.54 4.64
N ILE A 51 1.69 -1.45 4.48
CA ILE A 51 1.65 -2.38 3.35
C ILE A 51 1.49 -1.62 2.03
N THR A 52 0.62 -0.62 1.99
CA THR A 52 0.40 0.21 0.78
C THR A 52 1.69 0.93 0.38
N LYS A 53 2.45 1.48 1.35
CA LYS A 53 3.72 2.14 1.06
C LYS A 53 4.74 1.17 0.46
N ILE A 54 4.93 0.01 1.09
CA ILE A 54 5.90 -1.00 0.65
C ILE A 54 5.57 -1.47 -0.78
N LEU A 55 4.30 -1.80 -1.04
CA LEU A 55 3.86 -2.26 -2.36
C LEU A 55 3.97 -1.16 -3.42
N GLY A 56 3.55 0.07 -3.08
CA GLY A 56 3.65 1.21 -3.99
C GLY A 56 5.09 1.52 -4.36
N ASP A 57 6.00 1.58 -3.39
CA ASP A 57 7.43 1.81 -3.63
C ASP A 57 8.04 0.72 -4.51
N THR A 58 7.66 -0.53 -4.26
CA THR A 58 8.11 -1.67 -5.08
C THR A 58 7.66 -1.52 -6.53
N ILE A 59 6.40 -1.15 -6.76
CA ILE A 59 5.87 -0.96 -8.12
C ILE A 59 6.56 0.21 -8.81
N VAL A 60 6.74 1.33 -8.12
CA VAL A 60 7.44 2.51 -8.65
C VAL A 60 8.88 2.18 -9.01
N MET A 61 9.58 1.43 -8.17
CA MET A 61 10.94 0.94 -8.45
C MET A 61 10.98 0.07 -9.70
N ILE A 62 10.03 -0.86 -9.87
CA ILE A 62 9.94 -1.70 -11.07
C ILE A 62 9.70 -0.85 -12.32
N ILE A 63 8.80 0.13 -12.25
CA ILE A 63 8.52 1.04 -13.38
C ILE A 63 9.76 1.85 -13.75
N ASN A 64 10.50 2.36 -12.76
CA ASN A 64 11.75 3.07 -13.00
C ASN A 64 12.82 2.18 -13.63
N TYR A 65 12.96 0.95 -13.13
CA TYR A 65 13.90 -0.03 -13.70
C TYR A 65 13.57 -0.36 -15.16
N MET A 66 12.29 -0.61 -15.47
CA MET A 66 11.82 -0.85 -16.84
C MET A 66 12.06 0.35 -17.75
N ARG A 67 11.84 1.56 -17.22
CA ARG A 67 12.12 2.81 -17.95
C ARG A 67 13.60 2.93 -18.28
N GLU A 68 14.49 2.71 -17.32
CA GLU A 68 15.94 2.78 -17.56
C GLU A 68 16.40 1.79 -18.64
N ILE A 69 15.87 0.56 -18.62
CA ILE A 69 16.16 -0.43 -19.68
C ILE A 69 15.69 0.07 -21.05
N ALA A 70 14.47 0.61 -21.13
CA ALA A 70 13.88 1.02 -22.41
C ALA A 70 14.55 2.25 -23.04
N PHE A 71 15.19 3.12 -22.25
CA PHE A 71 15.87 4.33 -22.73
C PHE A 71 17.39 4.18 -22.87
N ASN A 72 17.99 3.13 -22.28
CA ASN A 72 19.42 2.80 -22.43
C ASN A 72 19.70 1.69 -23.47
N MET A 73 18.65 1.14 -24.10
CA MET A 73 18.76 0.41 -25.38
C MET A 73 18.65 1.39 -26.55
#